data_AF-A0A942FWT4-F1
#
_entry.id   AF-A0A942FWT4-F1
#
_cell.length_a   1.000
_cell.length_b   1.000
_cell.length_c   1.000
_cell.angle_alpha   90.00
_cell.angle_beta   90.00
_cell.angle_gamma   90.00
#
_symmetry.space_group_name_H-M   'P 1'
#
loop_
_entity.id
_entity.type
_entity.pdbx_description
1 polymer ?
#
loop_
_entity_poly.entity_id
_entity_poly.type
_entity_poly.pdbx_seq_one_letter_code
_entity_poly.pdbx_strand_id
1 'polypeptide(L)'
;MTLKLCANMLLLFSVVLSISPMQARGGEIDCGSLRNHYGPFDYRTASAETRQLVERAHFTPKVELLRGGENWMNPSQDLGYTLNVFPNHHRALMSLINYAKKTKSEHPDGMKISVACRFDRAERFAPGDAVVKSLHGVYLMQKGMKSEATKKLEEALQLAGDNANIYYNLGLAYFDLKDYDRALVSAHKAYRLGFPLPGLRNKLEKAGKWTEPTVARPEGKDDRKPESIPDRQQAKE
;
A
#
# COMPACT_ATOMS: atom_id res chain seq x y z
N MET A 1 58.73 -37.69 -55.98
CA MET A 1 57.90 -36.81 -56.83
C MET A 1 56.54 -37.44 -57.02
N THR A 2 55.50 -36.91 -56.37
CA THR A 2 54.14 -36.70 -56.91
C THR A 2 53.23 -36.12 -55.82
N LEU A 3 52.53 -35.05 -56.20
CA LEU A 3 51.59 -34.23 -55.42
C LEU A 3 50.45 -35.06 -54.82
N LYS A 4 50.05 -34.74 -53.58
CA LYS A 4 48.73 -35.07 -53.03
C LYS A 4 47.88 -33.80 -52.98
N LEU A 5 46.78 -33.82 -53.74
CA LEU A 5 45.78 -32.77 -53.82
C LEU A 5 45.02 -32.61 -52.49
N CYS A 6 44.74 -31.35 -52.16
CA CYS A 6 43.86 -30.91 -51.08
C CYS A 6 42.40 -31.33 -51.33
N ALA A 7 41.74 -31.86 -50.30
CA ALA A 7 40.29 -31.97 -50.25
C ALA A 7 39.77 -31.07 -49.12
N ASN A 8 39.07 -30.01 -49.50
CA ASN A 8 38.33 -29.09 -48.63
C ASN A 8 37.19 -29.84 -47.92
N MET A 9 37.21 -29.86 -46.59
CA MET A 9 36.04 -30.24 -45.79
C MET A 9 35.54 -28.98 -45.06
N LEU A 10 34.54 -28.31 -45.63
CA LEU A 10 33.81 -27.22 -44.98
C LEU A 10 32.93 -27.82 -43.87
N LEU A 11 33.32 -27.61 -42.61
CA LEU A 11 32.48 -27.83 -41.44
C LEU A 11 31.63 -26.56 -41.20
N LEU A 12 30.35 -26.61 -41.55
CA LEU A 12 29.35 -25.62 -41.16
C LEU A 12 28.97 -25.85 -39.68
N PHE A 13 29.51 -25.05 -38.77
CA PHE A 13 29.02 -24.96 -37.40
C PHE A 13 27.81 -24.03 -37.35
N SER A 14 26.61 -24.59 -37.21
CA SER A 14 25.40 -23.85 -36.89
C SER A 14 25.42 -23.43 -35.42
N VAL A 15 25.70 -22.15 -35.16
CA VAL A 15 25.57 -21.55 -33.82
C VAL A 15 24.09 -21.38 -33.52
N VAL A 16 23.53 -22.25 -32.68
CA VAL A 16 22.19 -22.06 -32.11
C VAL A 16 22.31 -21.04 -30.97
N LEU A 17 22.04 -19.77 -31.26
CA LEU A 17 21.88 -18.75 -30.22
C LEU A 17 20.63 -19.08 -29.40
N SER A 18 20.85 -19.63 -28.21
CA SER A 18 19.80 -19.82 -27.21
C SER A 18 19.49 -18.47 -26.59
N ILE A 19 18.44 -17.79 -27.06
CA ILE A 19 17.96 -16.56 -26.42
C ILE A 19 17.22 -16.98 -25.14
N SER A 20 17.91 -16.98 -24.00
CA SER A 20 17.23 -17.08 -22.71
C SER A 20 16.40 -15.81 -22.48
N PRO A 21 15.13 -15.91 -22.06
CA PRO A 21 14.34 -14.73 -21.72
C PRO A 21 14.99 -14.04 -20.52
N MET A 22 15.38 -12.79 -20.71
CA MET A 22 15.90 -11.92 -19.67
C MET A 22 14.80 -11.73 -18.61
N GLN A 23 14.85 -12.48 -17.52
CA GLN A 23 14.08 -12.12 -16.34
C GLN A 23 14.59 -10.76 -15.85
N ALA A 24 13.71 -9.76 -15.88
CA ALA A 24 13.92 -8.49 -15.21
C ALA A 24 14.02 -8.75 -13.70
N ARG A 25 15.23 -9.01 -13.20
CA ARG A 25 15.52 -8.83 -11.78
C ARG A 25 15.43 -7.33 -11.52
N GLY A 26 14.41 -6.91 -10.77
CA GLY A 26 14.36 -5.56 -10.23
C GLY A 26 15.66 -5.29 -9.49
N GLY A 27 16.46 -4.35 -9.99
CA GLY A 27 17.70 -3.96 -9.33
C GLY A 27 17.38 -3.49 -7.91
N GLU A 28 18.18 -3.92 -6.93
CA GLU A 28 18.13 -3.36 -5.58
C GLU A 28 18.22 -1.84 -5.68
N ILE A 29 17.18 -1.15 -5.22
CA ILE A 29 17.19 0.30 -5.15
C ILE A 29 18.14 0.66 -4.00
N ASP A 30 19.34 1.17 -4.31
CA ASP A 30 20.23 1.68 -3.26
C ASP A 30 19.74 3.04 -2.75
N CYS A 31 18.96 2.99 -1.67
CA CYS A 31 18.42 4.16 -0.98
C CYS A 31 19.25 4.58 0.25
N GLY A 32 20.52 4.15 0.28
CA GLY A 32 21.48 4.50 1.31
C GLY A 32 21.17 3.91 2.70
N SER A 33 22.02 4.29 3.65
CA SER A 33 22.00 3.79 5.03
C SER A 33 20.89 4.42 5.88
N LEU A 34 20.29 3.63 6.78
CA LEU A 34 19.37 4.10 7.81
C LEU A 34 20.09 4.78 8.99
N ARG A 35 21.43 4.68 9.09
CA ARG A 35 22.20 5.32 10.17
C ARG A 35 22.06 6.84 10.11
N ASN A 36 21.81 7.46 11.25
CA ASN A 36 21.76 8.91 11.40
C ASN A 36 22.39 9.32 12.74
N HIS A 37 22.47 10.63 13.04
CA HIS A 37 22.96 11.14 14.33
C HIS A 37 21.89 11.20 15.44
N TYR A 38 20.61 11.21 15.07
CA TYR A 38 19.46 11.23 15.98
C TYR A 38 18.31 10.38 15.42
N GLY A 39 18.12 9.18 15.97
CA GLY A 39 17.24 8.13 15.45
C GLY A 39 18.00 7.06 14.62
N PRO A 40 17.32 6.37 13.67
CA PRO A 40 15.88 6.39 13.46
C PRO A 40 15.12 5.73 14.62
N PHE A 41 13.91 6.21 14.91
CA PHE A 41 13.00 5.65 15.91
C PHE A 41 11.73 5.13 15.24
N ASP A 42 11.12 4.10 15.84
CA ASP A 42 9.80 3.63 15.42
C ASP A 42 8.74 4.60 15.93
N TYR A 43 8.06 5.29 14.99
CA TYR A 43 7.05 6.29 15.33
C TYR A 43 5.92 5.72 16.20
N ARG A 44 5.61 4.43 16.04
CA ARG A 44 4.54 3.73 16.77
C ARG A 44 4.87 3.54 18.24
N THR A 45 6.15 3.44 18.59
CA THR A 45 6.60 3.13 19.95
C THR A 45 7.48 4.21 20.59
N ALA A 46 7.90 5.23 19.83
CA ALA A 46 8.63 6.37 20.36
C ALA A 46 7.85 7.05 21.50
N SER A 47 8.56 7.68 22.43
CA SER A 47 7.90 8.44 23.50
C SER A 47 7.17 9.67 22.95
N ALA A 48 6.21 10.20 23.72
CA ALA A 48 5.51 11.42 23.35
C ALA A 48 6.48 12.60 23.23
N GLU A 49 7.48 12.66 24.11
CA GLU A 49 8.51 13.70 24.13
C GLU A 49 9.35 13.65 22.86
N THR A 50 9.81 12.46 22.45
CA THR A 50 10.60 12.28 21.22
C THR A 50 9.79 12.63 19.97
N ARG A 51 8.52 12.23 19.90
CA ARG A 51 7.63 12.64 18.80
C ARG A 51 7.45 14.16 18.76
N GLN A 52 7.07 14.76 19.88
CA GLN A 52 6.80 16.19 19.98
C GLN A 52 8.02 17.05 19.68
N LEU A 53 9.22 16.63 20.11
CA LEU A 53 10.47 17.34 19.83
C LEU A 53 10.67 17.53 18.32
N VAL A 54 10.49 16.47 17.54
CA VAL A 54 10.66 16.52 16.09
C VAL A 54 9.48 17.20 15.41
N GLU A 55 8.25 16.86 15.79
CA GLU A 55 7.07 17.40 15.13
C GLU A 55 6.93 18.91 15.31
N ARG A 56 7.25 19.44 16.49
CA ARG A 56 7.22 20.89 16.73
C ARG A 56 8.30 21.64 15.95
N ALA A 57 9.42 20.99 15.65
CA ALA A 57 10.53 21.60 14.92
C ALA A 57 10.41 21.43 13.39
N HIS A 58 9.88 20.30 12.91
CA HIS A 58 9.99 19.89 11.51
C HIS A 58 8.70 19.32 10.90
N PHE A 59 7.65 19.06 11.68
CA PHE A 59 6.38 18.57 11.15
C PHE A 59 5.21 19.37 11.71
N THR A 60 5.33 20.69 11.60
CA THR A 60 4.30 21.63 12.03
C THR A 60 3.07 21.55 11.11
N PRO A 61 1.89 22.07 11.51
CA PRO A 61 0.72 22.11 10.65
C PRO A 61 0.97 22.81 9.30
N LYS A 62 1.92 23.76 9.25
CA LYS A 62 2.33 24.43 8.02
C LYS A 62 3.00 23.47 7.04
N VAL A 63 3.91 22.62 7.55
CA VAL A 63 4.62 21.59 6.78
C VAL A 63 3.67 20.48 6.37
N GLU A 64 2.88 19.95 7.32
CA GLU A 64 1.94 18.85 7.08
C GLU A 64 0.92 19.20 5.98
N LEU A 65 0.40 20.44 5.99
CA LEU A 65 -0.56 20.96 5.01
C LEU A 65 0.11 21.51 3.74
N LEU A 66 1.44 21.39 3.60
CA LEU A 66 2.21 21.82 2.43
C LEU A 66 2.03 23.31 2.07
N ARG A 67 1.87 24.15 3.10
CA ARG A 67 1.75 25.63 2.98
C ARG A 67 3.10 26.33 2.95
N GLY A 68 4.18 25.64 3.35
CA GLY A 68 5.56 26.10 3.32
C GLY A 68 6.44 25.21 4.20
N GLY A 69 7.74 25.50 4.28
CA GLY A 69 8.61 24.89 5.29
C GLY A 69 8.54 25.65 6.62
N GLU A 70 8.96 24.98 7.69
CA GLU A 70 9.16 25.57 9.01
C GLU A 70 10.52 26.25 9.07
N ASN A 71 11.57 25.50 8.75
CA ASN A 71 12.95 26.01 8.77
C ASN A 71 13.47 26.36 7.37
N TRP A 72 12.70 26.03 6.33
CA TRP A 72 13.06 26.26 4.93
C TRP A 72 11.93 26.89 4.13
N MET A 73 12.26 27.37 2.93
CA MET A 73 11.28 27.98 2.02
C MET A 73 10.14 27.02 1.64
N ASN A 74 10.44 25.72 1.53
CA ASN A 74 9.49 24.68 1.14
C ASN A 74 9.51 23.50 2.14
N PRO A 75 8.48 22.63 2.16
CA PRO A 75 8.38 21.58 3.17
C PRO A 75 9.36 20.40 2.96
N SER A 76 10.11 20.34 1.84
CA SER A 76 10.92 19.18 1.48
C SER A 76 11.96 18.80 2.52
N GLN A 77 12.66 19.79 3.06
CA GLN A 77 13.76 19.55 3.98
C GLN A 77 13.25 19.18 5.38
N ASP A 78 12.15 19.81 5.82
CA ASP A 78 11.44 19.48 7.05
C ASP A 78 10.83 18.06 7.02
N LEU A 79 10.13 17.71 5.94
CA LEU A 79 9.68 16.33 5.69
C LEU A 79 10.85 15.36 5.64
N GLY A 80 11.94 15.76 4.99
CA GLY A 80 13.14 14.96 4.85
C GLY A 80 13.84 14.67 6.18
N TYR A 81 13.90 15.66 7.07
CA TYR A 81 14.41 15.51 8.43
C TYR A 81 13.48 14.58 9.23
N THR A 82 12.18 14.86 9.22
CA THR A 82 11.17 14.06 9.93
C THR A 82 11.26 12.58 9.54
N LEU A 83 11.39 12.28 8.25
CA LEU A 83 11.51 10.91 7.72
C LEU A 83 12.92 10.31 7.86
N ASN A 84 13.93 11.10 8.23
CA ASN A 84 15.22 10.55 8.64
C ASN A 84 15.19 10.10 10.10
N VAL A 85 14.49 10.85 10.96
CA VAL A 85 14.33 10.51 12.39
C VAL A 85 13.28 9.42 12.60
N PHE A 86 12.20 9.43 11.82
CA PHE A 86 11.12 8.46 11.86
C PHE A 86 10.80 7.95 10.45
N PRO A 87 11.52 6.93 9.94
CA PRO A 87 11.28 6.41 8.59
C PRO A 87 9.83 5.97 8.38
N ASN A 88 9.16 5.45 9.42
CA ASN A 88 7.76 5.04 9.39
C ASN A 88 6.78 6.10 9.90
N HIS A 89 7.10 7.40 9.84
CA HIS A 89 6.16 8.45 10.23
C HIS A 89 5.00 8.57 9.24
N HIS A 90 3.84 8.00 9.60
CA HIS A 90 2.69 7.85 8.68
C HIS A 90 2.21 9.17 8.10
N ARG A 91 2.04 10.21 8.93
CA ARG A 91 1.57 11.53 8.49
C ARG A 91 2.56 12.22 7.55
N ALA A 92 3.86 12.20 7.87
CA ALA A 92 4.90 12.75 7.00
C ALA A 92 5.01 12.01 5.66
N LEU A 93 4.88 10.67 5.65
CA LEU A 93 4.81 9.89 4.41
C LEU A 93 3.58 10.28 3.57
N MET A 94 2.42 10.47 4.18
CA MET A 94 1.23 10.95 3.47
C MET A 94 1.41 12.38 2.92
N SER A 95 1.95 13.31 3.70
CA SER A 95 2.28 14.66 3.23
C SER A 95 3.29 14.61 2.07
N LEU A 96 4.25 13.69 2.11
CA LEU A 96 5.21 13.49 1.03
C LEU A 96 4.54 13.00 -0.27
N ILE A 97 3.62 12.04 -0.20
CA ILE A 97 2.81 11.60 -1.35
C ILE A 97 2.08 12.81 -1.96
N ASN A 98 1.37 13.56 -1.11
CA ASN A 98 0.60 14.74 -1.53
C ASN A 98 1.50 15.81 -2.15
N TYR A 99 2.71 15.99 -1.63
CA TYR A 99 3.66 16.96 -2.15
C TYR A 99 4.21 16.53 -3.51
N ALA A 100 4.59 15.26 -3.67
CA ALA A 100 4.96 14.70 -4.97
C ALA A 100 3.84 14.81 -6.01
N LYS A 101 2.58 14.67 -5.58
CA LYS A 101 1.41 14.90 -6.45
C LYS A 101 1.31 16.37 -6.87
N LYS A 102 1.44 17.28 -5.91
CA LYS A 102 1.36 18.73 -6.12
C LYS A 102 2.44 19.23 -7.07
N THR A 103 3.68 18.76 -6.92
CA THR A 103 4.83 19.17 -7.74
C THR A 103 5.03 18.31 -9.00
N LYS A 104 4.30 17.19 -9.12
CA LYS A 104 4.47 16.19 -10.19
C LYS A 104 5.91 15.68 -10.30
N SER A 105 6.63 15.59 -9.18
CA SER A 105 8.04 15.19 -9.12
C SER A 105 8.26 13.99 -8.21
N GLU A 106 9.24 13.15 -8.54
CA GLU A 106 9.76 12.07 -7.68
C GLU A 106 10.80 12.56 -6.68
N HIS A 107 11.35 13.73 -6.96
CA HIS A 107 12.27 14.47 -6.13
C HIS A 107 11.74 15.90 -5.93
N PRO A 108 10.65 16.09 -5.16
CA PRO A 108 10.20 17.44 -4.82
C PRO A 108 11.33 18.32 -4.27
N ASP A 109 11.34 19.59 -4.68
CA ASP A 109 12.49 20.50 -4.64
C ASP A 109 13.28 20.47 -3.32
N GLY A 110 14.56 20.12 -3.38
CA GLY A 110 15.44 20.09 -2.20
C GLY A 110 15.45 18.77 -1.43
N MET A 111 14.76 17.72 -1.88
CA MET A 111 14.95 16.38 -1.32
C MET A 111 16.19 15.67 -1.87
N LYS A 112 16.98 15.12 -0.93
CA LYS A 112 18.20 14.35 -1.23
C LYS A 112 17.94 12.97 -1.85
N ILE A 113 16.79 12.36 -1.54
CA ILE A 113 16.40 11.02 -2.01
C ILE A 113 14.96 11.04 -2.52
N SER A 114 14.63 10.13 -3.44
CA SER A 114 13.31 10.05 -4.05
C SER A 114 12.22 9.63 -3.04
N VAL A 115 10.95 9.87 -3.40
CA VAL A 115 9.81 9.34 -2.62
C VAL A 115 9.82 7.81 -2.56
N ALA A 116 10.17 7.14 -3.66
CA ALA A 116 10.35 5.68 -3.66
C ALA A 116 11.39 5.24 -2.62
N CYS A 117 12.52 5.96 -2.53
CA CYS A 117 13.54 5.69 -1.52
C CYS A 117 13.10 5.96 -0.08
N ARG A 118 12.13 6.86 0.14
CA ARG A 118 11.52 7.05 1.46
C ARG A 118 10.69 5.84 1.87
N PHE A 119 9.93 5.26 0.94
CA PHE A 119 9.17 4.03 1.20
C PHE A 119 10.07 2.81 1.39
N ASP A 120 11.10 2.65 0.57
CA ASP A 120 12.10 1.59 0.76
C ASP A 120 12.71 1.64 2.17
N ARG A 121 13.15 2.83 2.60
CA ARG A 121 13.71 3.03 3.94
C ARG A 121 12.69 2.75 5.04
N ALA A 122 11.44 3.17 4.87
CA ALA A 122 10.37 2.93 5.82
C ALA A 122 10.09 1.42 5.99
N GLU A 123 10.02 0.67 4.89
CA GLU A 123 9.79 -0.78 4.91
C GLU A 123 11.00 -1.57 5.43
N ARG A 124 12.23 -1.16 5.11
CA ARG A 124 13.44 -1.76 5.70
C ARG A 124 13.51 -1.54 7.20
N PHE A 125 13.08 -0.36 7.66
CA PHE A 125 13.11 0.01 9.08
C PHE A 125 11.99 -0.66 9.89
N ALA A 126 10.77 -0.68 9.38
CA ALA A 126 9.59 -1.23 10.04
C ALA A 126 8.81 -2.17 9.12
N PRO A 127 9.33 -3.40 8.84
CA PRO A 127 8.73 -4.30 7.85
C PRO A 127 7.31 -4.78 8.22
N GLY A 128 6.97 -4.80 9.52
CA GLY A 128 5.65 -5.15 10.04
C GLY A 128 4.70 -3.95 10.22
N ASP A 129 5.00 -2.79 9.64
CA ASP A 129 4.12 -1.63 9.70
C ASP A 129 3.12 -1.63 8.53
N ALA A 130 1.92 -2.14 8.79
CA ALA A 130 0.84 -2.21 7.81
C ALA A 130 0.46 -0.83 7.24
N VAL A 131 0.58 0.24 8.01
CA VAL A 131 0.24 1.59 7.55
C VAL A 131 1.27 2.07 6.53
N VAL A 132 2.56 1.80 6.76
CA VAL A 132 3.61 2.09 5.76
C VAL A 132 3.34 1.34 4.45
N LYS A 133 3.02 0.05 4.52
CA LYS A 133 2.67 -0.76 3.33
C LYS A 133 1.46 -0.20 2.58
N SER A 134 0.41 0.19 3.32
CA SER A 134 -0.76 0.83 2.74
C SER A 134 -0.43 2.16 2.07
N LEU A 135 0.39 3.01 2.71
CA LEU A 135 0.82 4.29 2.14
C LEU A 135 1.69 4.10 0.89
N HIS A 136 2.55 3.06 0.88
CA HIS A 136 3.32 2.72 -0.32
C HIS A 136 2.38 2.30 -1.46
N GLY A 137 1.34 1.51 -1.17
CA GLY A 137 0.28 1.20 -2.14
C GLY A 137 -0.38 2.45 -2.71
N VAL A 138 -0.73 3.43 -1.87
CA VAL A 138 -1.28 4.73 -2.31
C VAL A 138 -0.31 5.50 -3.21
N TYR A 139 0.97 5.52 -2.87
CA TYR A 139 2.01 6.12 -3.72
C TYR A 139 2.12 5.44 -5.09
N LEU A 140 2.13 4.12 -5.12
CA LEU A 140 2.20 3.33 -6.37
C LEU A 140 0.95 3.55 -7.23
N MET A 141 -0.23 3.65 -6.63
CA MET A 141 -1.46 4.04 -7.32
C MET A 141 -1.32 5.42 -7.98
N GLN A 142 -0.78 6.41 -7.28
CA GLN A 142 -0.51 7.73 -7.86
C GLN A 142 0.46 7.66 -9.05
N LYS A 143 1.39 6.70 -9.05
CA LYS A 143 2.33 6.45 -10.14
C LYS A 143 1.76 5.62 -11.29
N GLY A 144 0.52 5.14 -11.17
CA GLY A 144 -0.10 4.25 -12.15
C GLY A 144 0.41 2.81 -12.09
N MET A 145 1.24 2.46 -11.10
CA MET A 145 1.79 1.13 -10.86
C MET A 145 0.78 0.28 -10.09
N LYS A 146 -0.36 0.02 -10.72
CA LYS A 146 -1.55 -0.52 -10.07
C LYS A 146 -1.35 -1.95 -9.55
N SER A 147 -0.62 -2.78 -10.29
CA SER A 147 -0.34 -4.18 -9.91
C SER A 147 0.60 -4.26 -8.71
N GLU A 148 1.59 -3.37 -8.62
CA GLU A 148 2.49 -3.25 -7.48
C GLU A 148 1.74 -2.68 -6.27
N ALA A 149 0.85 -1.73 -6.50
CA ALA A 149 0.01 -1.16 -5.46
C ALA A 149 -0.90 -2.21 -4.80
N THR A 150 -1.57 -3.06 -5.59
CA THR A 150 -2.40 -4.14 -5.04
C THR A 150 -1.59 -5.09 -4.18
N LYS A 151 -0.38 -5.48 -4.61
CA LYS A 151 0.51 -6.34 -3.81
C LYS A 151 0.85 -5.70 -2.47
N LYS A 152 1.22 -4.42 -2.46
CA LYS A 152 1.54 -3.70 -1.20
C LYS A 152 0.33 -3.56 -0.28
N LEU A 153 -0.86 -3.36 -0.84
CA LEU A 153 -2.09 -3.27 -0.05
C LEU A 153 -2.54 -4.64 0.48
N GLU A 154 -2.32 -5.72 -0.27
CA GLU A 154 -2.54 -7.10 0.18
C GLU A 154 -1.57 -7.47 1.32
N GLU A 155 -0.28 -7.10 1.21
CA GLU A 155 0.70 -7.21 2.31
C GLU A 155 0.23 -6.43 3.56
N ALA A 156 -0.28 -5.21 3.37
CA ALA A 156 -0.80 -4.39 4.47
C ALA A 156 -2.00 -5.08 5.17
N LEU A 157 -2.91 -5.67 4.39
CA LEU A 157 -4.08 -6.37 4.90
C LEU A 157 -3.68 -7.62 5.72
N GLN A 158 -2.68 -8.37 5.27
CA GLN A 158 -2.16 -9.53 6.00
C GLN A 158 -1.60 -9.14 7.37
N LEU A 159 -1.00 -7.95 7.48
CA LEU A 159 -0.42 -7.45 8.73
C LEU A 159 -1.47 -6.83 9.68
N ALA A 160 -2.48 -6.15 9.15
CA ALA A 160 -3.46 -5.40 9.96
C ALA A 160 -4.77 -6.14 10.24
N GLY A 161 -5.11 -7.17 9.47
CA GLY A 161 -6.46 -7.76 9.48
C GLY A 161 -7.50 -6.80 8.91
N ASP A 162 -8.75 -6.89 9.38
CA ASP A 162 -9.89 -6.12 8.87
C ASP A 162 -9.73 -4.60 9.12
N ASN A 163 -9.26 -3.87 8.11
CA ASN A 163 -9.07 -2.41 8.16
C ASN A 163 -9.82 -1.70 7.03
N ALA A 164 -10.72 -0.80 7.39
CA ALA A 164 -11.58 -0.07 6.46
C ALA A 164 -10.79 0.71 5.38
N ASN A 165 -9.69 1.37 5.77
CA ASN A 165 -8.87 2.17 4.85
C ASN A 165 -8.12 1.29 3.85
N ILE A 166 -7.59 0.15 4.29
CA ILE A 166 -6.87 -0.78 3.41
C ILE A 166 -7.84 -1.38 2.39
N TYR A 167 -9.02 -1.83 2.84
CA TYR A 167 -10.05 -2.32 1.92
C TYR A 167 -10.50 -1.26 0.91
N TYR A 168 -10.66 0.00 1.34
CA TYR A 168 -11.03 1.07 0.42
C TYR A 168 -9.94 1.31 -0.64
N ASN A 169 -8.67 1.33 -0.24
CA ASN A 169 -7.54 1.50 -1.15
C ASN A 169 -7.38 0.29 -2.10
N LEU A 170 -7.58 -0.94 -1.61
CA LEU A 170 -7.63 -2.15 -2.46
C LEU A 170 -8.74 -2.05 -3.49
N GLY A 171 -9.94 -1.62 -3.05
CA GLY A 171 -11.07 -1.46 -3.94
C GLY A 171 -10.81 -0.44 -5.05
N LEU A 172 -10.17 0.68 -4.73
CA LEU A 172 -9.72 1.64 -5.74
C LEU A 172 -8.67 1.05 -6.70
N ALA A 173 -7.70 0.30 -6.17
CA ALA A 173 -6.65 -0.32 -6.98
C ALA A 173 -7.21 -1.38 -7.94
N TYR A 174 -8.08 -2.26 -7.46
CA TYR A 174 -8.78 -3.24 -8.30
C TYR A 174 -9.69 -2.57 -9.33
N PHE A 175 -10.42 -1.51 -8.94
CA PHE A 175 -11.23 -0.75 -9.88
C PHE A 175 -10.40 -0.20 -11.03
N ASP A 176 -9.24 0.39 -10.73
CA ASP A 176 -8.34 0.96 -11.72
C ASP A 176 -7.68 -0.11 -12.61
N LEU A 177 -7.57 -1.36 -12.13
CA LEU A 177 -7.19 -2.55 -12.91
C LEU A 177 -8.35 -3.13 -13.74
N LYS A 178 -9.57 -2.57 -13.62
CA LYS A 178 -10.83 -3.09 -14.17
C LYS A 178 -11.24 -4.45 -13.60
N ASP A 179 -10.67 -4.84 -12.46
CA ASP A 179 -11.11 -6.00 -11.69
C ASP A 179 -12.28 -5.59 -10.78
N TYR A 180 -13.45 -5.44 -11.40
CA TYR A 180 -14.62 -4.90 -10.73
C TYR A 180 -15.18 -5.83 -9.66
N ASP A 181 -14.98 -7.14 -9.79
CA ASP A 181 -15.47 -8.11 -8.83
C ASP A 181 -14.72 -7.97 -7.50
N ARG A 182 -13.38 -7.93 -7.53
CA ARG A 182 -12.59 -7.68 -6.32
C ARG A 182 -12.75 -6.26 -5.79
N ALA A 183 -12.95 -5.29 -6.68
CA ALA A 183 -13.24 -3.92 -6.28
C ALA A 183 -14.55 -3.82 -5.47
N LEU A 184 -15.61 -4.49 -5.93
CA LEU A 184 -16.91 -4.53 -5.26
C LEU A 184 -16.81 -5.19 -3.89
N VAL A 185 -16.18 -6.38 -3.81
CA VAL A 185 -15.98 -7.08 -2.53
C VAL A 185 -15.22 -6.20 -1.53
N SER A 186 -14.14 -5.55 -1.98
CA SER A 186 -13.34 -4.65 -1.16
C SER A 186 -14.13 -3.42 -0.71
N ALA A 187 -14.94 -2.84 -1.60
CA ALA A 187 -15.81 -1.72 -1.29
C ALA A 187 -16.82 -2.10 -0.18
N HIS A 188 -17.48 -3.25 -0.30
CA HIS A 188 -18.46 -3.72 0.68
C HIS A 188 -17.82 -3.95 2.04
N LYS A 189 -16.61 -4.51 2.07
CA LYS A 189 -15.83 -4.67 3.31
C LYS A 189 -15.46 -3.32 3.92
N ALA A 190 -14.95 -2.38 3.12
CA ALA A 190 -14.62 -1.04 3.58
C ALA A 190 -15.83 -0.33 4.21
N TYR A 191 -16.98 -0.34 3.53
CA TYR A 191 -18.20 0.33 4.01
C TYR A 191 -18.82 -0.37 5.21
N ARG A 192 -18.78 -1.70 5.28
CA ARG A 192 -19.21 -2.46 6.46
C ARG A 192 -18.37 -2.12 7.70
N LEU A 193 -17.08 -1.85 7.49
CA LEU A 193 -16.15 -1.41 8.55
C LEU A 193 -16.23 0.11 8.81
N GLY A 194 -17.22 0.80 8.25
CA GLY A 194 -17.48 2.22 8.54
C GLY A 194 -16.64 3.22 7.74
N PHE A 195 -16.04 2.82 6.61
CA PHE A 195 -15.33 3.79 5.76
C PHE A 195 -16.30 4.88 5.26
N PRO A 196 -16.02 6.18 5.44
CA PRO A 196 -17.04 7.21 5.31
C PRO A 196 -17.22 7.74 3.88
N LEU A 197 -16.23 7.60 2.99
CA LEU A 197 -16.27 8.28 1.69
C LEU A 197 -16.96 7.42 0.61
N PRO A 198 -18.00 7.93 -0.07
CA PRO A 198 -18.74 7.17 -1.09
C PRO A 198 -18.00 7.05 -2.43
N GLY A 199 -16.77 7.56 -2.53
CA GLY A 199 -16.06 7.71 -3.81
C GLY A 199 -15.89 6.40 -4.60
N LEU A 200 -15.58 5.30 -3.92
CA LEU A 200 -15.44 3.98 -4.55
C LEU A 200 -16.80 3.43 -5.00
N ARG A 201 -17.84 3.54 -4.18
CA ARG A 201 -19.23 3.22 -4.57
C ARG A 201 -19.63 3.99 -5.82
N ASN A 202 -19.45 5.31 -5.84
CA ASN A 202 -19.81 6.15 -6.98
C ASN A 202 -19.07 5.74 -8.27
N LYS A 203 -17.79 5.34 -8.15
CA LYS A 203 -17.00 4.81 -9.28
C LYS A 203 -17.60 3.50 -9.82
N LEU A 204 -17.96 2.58 -8.94
CA LEU A 204 -18.57 1.30 -9.30
C LEU A 204 -19.98 1.48 -9.89
N GLU A 205 -20.81 2.36 -9.33
CA GLU A 205 -22.13 2.72 -9.86
C GLU A 205 -22.02 3.30 -11.27
N LYS A 206 -21.11 4.26 -11.49
CA LYS A 206 -20.86 4.85 -12.81
C LYS A 206 -20.39 3.82 -13.84
N ALA A 207 -19.69 2.77 -13.40
CA ALA A 207 -19.25 1.67 -14.26
C ALA A 207 -20.34 0.60 -14.48
N GLY A 208 -21.51 0.70 -13.82
CA GLY A 208 -22.55 -0.34 -13.84
C GLY A 208 -22.12 -1.62 -13.11
N LYS A 209 -21.24 -1.51 -12.11
CA LYS A 209 -20.61 -2.62 -11.38
C LYS A 209 -20.93 -2.66 -9.89
N TRP A 210 -21.65 -1.65 -9.38
CA TRP A 210 -22.16 -1.69 -8.02
C TRP A 210 -23.40 -2.58 -7.94
N THR A 211 -23.42 -3.48 -6.98
CA THR A 211 -24.62 -4.17 -6.53
C THR A 211 -24.70 -4.04 -5.02
N GLU A 212 -25.90 -3.88 -4.46
CA GLU A 212 -26.03 -3.81 -3.01
C GLU A 212 -25.60 -5.15 -2.37
N PRO A 213 -24.95 -5.13 -1.19
CA PRO A 213 -24.62 -6.36 -0.50
C PRO A 213 -25.90 -7.16 -0.29
N THR A 214 -25.89 -8.45 -0.64
CA THR A 214 -26.98 -9.33 -0.26
C THR A 214 -27.06 -9.32 1.27
N VAL A 215 -28.22 -8.93 1.80
CA VAL A 215 -28.45 -8.97 3.24
C VAL A 215 -28.35 -10.44 3.62
N ALA A 216 -27.26 -10.83 4.29
CA ALA A 216 -27.20 -12.14 4.90
C ALA A 216 -28.32 -12.16 5.94
N ARG A 217 -29.37 -12.94 5.67
CA ARG A 217 -30.41 -13.24 6.65
C ARG A 217 -29.67 -13.75 7.90
N PRO A 218 -29.91 -13.19 9.10
CA PRO A 218 -29.21 -13.64 10.29
C PRO A 218 -29.39 -15.15 10.41
N GLU A 219 -28.28 -15.89 10.46
CA GLU A 219 -28.31 -17.33 10.63
C GLU A 219 -29.05 -17.66 11.93
N GLY A 220 -30.14 -18.43 11.81
CA GLY A 220 -30.75 -19.14 12.92
C GLY A 220 -31.31 -18.29 14.06
N LYS A 221 -32.41 -17.57 13.82
CA LYS A 221 -33.50 -17.62 14.81
C LYS A 221 -34.44 -18.72 14.36
N ASP A 222 -34.40 -19.82 15.10
CA ASP A 222 -35.35 -20.91 15.00
C ASP A 222 -36.73 -20.35 15.38
N ASP A 223 -37.54 -20.01 14.38
CA ASP A 223 -38.90 -19.51 14.55
C ASP A 223 -39.89 -20.63 14.94
N ARG A 224 -39.41 -21.79 15.43
CA ARG A 224 -40.27 -22.81 16.02
C ARG A 224 -40.94 -22.26 17.28
N LYS A 225 -42.21 -21.91 17.10
CA LYS A 225 -43.18 -21.62 18.15
C LYS A 225 -43.04 -22.66 19.28
N PRO A 226 -42.95 -22.26 20.56
CA PRO A 226 -42.91 -23.21 21.66
C PRO A 226 -44.14 -24.11 21.58
N GLU A 227 -43.89 -25.42 21.52
CA GLU A 227 -44.92 -26.44 21.55
C GLU A 227 -45.69 -26.29 22.87
N SER A 228 -47.00 -26.08 22.79
CA SER A 228 -47.85 -25.88 23.95
C SER A 228 -47.87 -27.17 24.78
N ILE A 229 -47.41 -27.08 26.03
CA ILE A 229 -47.51 -28.15 27.01
C ILE A 229 -49.01 -28.48 27.21
N PRO A 230 -49.47 -29.73 27.03
CA PRO A 230 -50.87 -30.08 27.29
C PRO A 230 -51.17 -29.99 28.79
N ASP A 231 -52.27 -29.33 29.12
CA ASP A 231 -52.80 -29.24 30.48
C ASP A 231 -53.00 -30.63 31.09
N ARG A 232 -52.29 -30.88 32.20
CA ARG A 232 -52.45 -32.10 32.99
C ARG A 232 -53.70 -31.94 33.84
N GLN A 233 -54.84 -32.43 33.33
CA GLN A 233 -56.03 -32.64 34.13
C GLN A 233 -55.78 -33.70 35.22
N GLN A 234 -56.04 -33.28 36.46
CA GLN A 234 -56.62 -34.02 37.59
C GLN A 234 -56.33 -35.53 37.76
N ALA A 235 -55.64 -35.86 38.85
CA ALA A 235 -55.99 -36.98 39.73
C ALA A 235 -56.07 -36.39 41.16
N LYS A 236 -57.27 -36.12 41.68
CA LYS A 236 -58.00 -37.00 42.62
C LYS A 236 -57.14 -37.45 43.80
N GLU A 237 -57.29 -36.75 44.92
CA GLU A 237 -57.81 -37.28 46.20
C GLU A 237 -58.51 -36.14 46.95
#